data_AF-A0A973M7B5-F1
#
_entry.id   AF-A0A973M7B5-F1
#
_cell.length_a   1.000
_cell.length_b   1.000
_cell.length_c   1.000
_cell.angle_alpha   90.00
_cell.angle_beta   90.00
_cell.angle_gamma   90.00
#
_symmetry.space_group_name_H-M   'P 1'
#
loop_
_entity.id
_entity.type
_entity.pdbx_description
1 polymer ?
#
loop_
_entity_poly.entity_id
_entity_poly.type
_entity_poly.pdbx_seq_one_letter_code
_entity_poly.pdbx_strand_id
1 'polypeptide(L)'
;MLILLLAYAAATQAPPAATTQGAVNVVKLFSYDDYPAEAVRNRWQGDVVVELTVGGEGRATACNVVRSSGYKVLDDATCTIMVRRARFMPPVDAQGRPVATHVIAPPIRWRISG
;
A
#
# COMPACT_ATOMS: atom_id res chain seq x y z
N MET A 1 47.88 -22.33 15.30
CA MET A 1 46.79 -23.29 15.58
C MET A 1 45.50 -22.63 15.16
N LEU A 2 44.85 -23.24 14.17
CA LEU A 2 43.69 -22.79 13.42
C LEU A 2 42.42 -23.02 14.25
N ILE A 3 41.59 -22.00 14.49
CA ILE A 3 40.15 -22.21 14.78
C ILE A 3 39.37 -21.18 13.97
N LEU A 4 38.59 -21.72 13.03
CA LEU A 4 37.78 -21.04 12.04
C LEU A 4 36.83 -20.03 12.69
N LEU A 5 36.85 -18.80 12.19
CA LEU A 5 35.74 -17.86 12.31
C LEU A 5 34.56 -18.49 11.55
N LEU A 6 33.67 -19.18 12.26
CA LEU A 6 32.36 -19.51 11.71
C LEU A 6 31.62 -18.18 11.53
N ALA A 7 31.60 -17.69 10.29
CA ALA A 7 30.73 -16.60 9.88
C ALA A 7 29.29 -17.04 10.15
N TYR A 8 28.69 -16.50 11.19
CA TYR A 8 27.27 -16.67 11.44
C TYR A 8 26.53 -15.88 10.37
N ALA A 9 26.17 -16.55 9.28
CA ALA A 9 25.22 -15.98 8.32
C ALA A 9 23.90 -15.81 9.08
N ALA A 10 23.63 -14.59 9.54
CA ALA A 10 22.30 -14.21 9.99
C ALA A 10 21.40 -14.28 8.76
N ALA A 11 20.75 -15.42 8.56
CA ALA A 11 19.68 -15.55 7.59
C ALA A 11 18.65 -14.47 7.93
N THR A 12 18.56 -13.44 7.09
CA THR A 12 17.46 -12.49 7.06
C THR A 12 16.22 -13.27 6.63
N GLN A 13 15.63 -13.99 7.58
CA GLN A 13 14.34 -14.64 7.40
C GLN A 13 13.34 -13.52 7.10
N ALA A 14 12.93 -13.43 5.84
CA ALA A 14 11.81 -12.60 5.42
C ALA A 14 10.65 -12.90 6.37
N PRO A 15 9.97 -11.88 6.93
CA PRO A 15 8.83 -12.10 7.79
C PRO A 15 7.87 -13.09 7.11
N PRO A 16 7.33 -14.09 7.83
CA PRO A 16 6.33 -14.99 7.26
C PRO A 16 5.26 -14.13 6.61
N ALA A 17 4.95 -14.41 5.34
CA ALA A 17 4.05 -13.62 4.51
C ALA A 17 2.81 -13.24 5.33
N ALA A 18 2.78 -11.98 5.78
CA ALA A 18 1.70 -11.48 6.62
C ALA A 18 0.43 -11.71 5.83
N THR A 19 -0.43 -12.58 6.35
CA THR A 19 -1.64 -13.00 5.66
C THR A 19 -2.45 -11.73 5.42
N THR A 20 -2.77 -11.43 4.15
CA THR A 20 -3.49 -10.23 3.70
C THR A 20 -4.97 -10.24 4.15
N GLN A 21 -5.24 -10.73 5.36
CA GLN A 21 -6.55 -10.88 5.93
C GLN A 21 -6.79 -9.70 6.86
N GLY A 22 -7.41 -8.65 6.33
CA GLY A 22 -7.85 -7.52 7.15
C GLY A 22 -7.64 -6.14 6.56
N ALA A 23 -7.28 -6.02 5.27
CA ALA A 23 -7.42 -4.73 4.61
C ALA A 23 -8.90 -4.32 4.67
N VAL A 24 -9.18 -3.20 5.34
CA VAL A 24 -10.43 -2.45 5.14
C VAL A 24 -10.70 -2.40 3.63
N ASN A 25 -11.97 -2.44 3.21
CA ASN A 25 -12.28 -2.31 1.79
C ASN A 25 -11.79 -0.94 1.28
N VAL A 26 -10.56 -0.91 0.79
CA VAL A 26 -9.84 0.33 0.46
C VAL A 26 -10.50 1.05 -0.69
N VAL A 27 -11.24 0.34 -1.55
CA VAL A 27 -12.02 0.92 -2.65
C VAL A 27 -13.10 1.85 -2.10
N LYS A 28 -13.69 1.54 -0.94
CA LYS A 28 -14.71 2.40 -0.30
C LYS A 28 -14.16 3.67 0.34
N LEU A 29 -12.83 3.85 0.38
CA LEU A 29 -12.21 5.09 0.87
C LEU A 29 -12.28 6.24 -0.13
N PHE A 30 -12.67 5.93 -1.37
CA PHE A 30 -12.71 6.82 -2.51
C PHE A 30 -14.15 7.18 -2.83
N SER A 31 -14.38 8.46 -3.07
CA SER A 31 -15.65 9.02 -3.48
C SER A 31 -15.45 9.98 -4.65
N TYR A 32 -16.54 10.47 -5.24
CA TYR A 32 -16.46 11.49 -6.28
C TYR A 32 -15.86 12.81 -5.76
N ASP A 33 -16.04 13.14 -4.48
CA ASP A 33 -15.47 14.36 -3.87
C ASP A 33 -13.94 14.32 -3.79
N ASP A 34 -13.36 13.12 -3.91
CA ASP A 34 -11.91 12.94 -3.95
C ASP A 34 -11.32 13.15 -5.35
N TYR A 35 -12.15 13.35 -6.37
CA TYR A 35 -11.71 13.53 -7.76
C TYR A 35 -10.94 14.84 -7.90
N PRO A 36 -9.67 14.80 -8.34
CA PRO A 36 -8.91 16.02 -8.54
C PRO A 36 -9.59 16.93 -9.55
N ALA A 37 -9.79 18.20 -9.19
CA ALA A 37 -10.51 19.17 -10.03
C ALA A 37 -9.91 19.29 -11.45
N GLU A 38 -8.59 19.17 -11.57
CA GLU A 38 -7.91 19.14 -12.87
C GLU A 38 -8.32 17.92 -13.72
N ALA A 39 -8.37 16.73 -13.12
CA ALA A 39 -8.79 15.52 -13.82
C ALA A 39 -10.26 15.58 -14.22
N VAL A 40 -11.13 16.18 -13.39
CA VAL A 40 -12.53 16.44 -13.74
C VAL A 40 -12.63 17.36 -14.97
N ARG A 41 -11.93 18.50 -14.96
CA ARG A 41 -11.94 19.46 -16.08
C ARG A 41 -11.44 18.85 -17.39
N ASN A 42 -10.42 18.00 -17.33
CA ASN A 42 -9.85 17.34 -18.51
C ASN A 42 -10.53 16.00 -18.86
N ARG A 43 -11.58 15.62 -18.12
CA ARG A 43 -12.29 14.33 -18.29
C ARG A 43 -11.37 13.10 -18.22
N TRP A 44 -10.26 13.22 -17.50
CA TRP A 44 -9.29 12.14 -17.32
C TRP A 44 -9.84 11.07 -16.43
N GLN A 45 -9.63 9.81 -16.81
CA GLN A 45 -10.11 8.62 -16.11
C GLN A 45 -9.06 7.53 -16.22
N GLY A 46 -9.04 6.59 -15.28
CA GLY A 46 -8.11 5.48 -15.33
C GLY A 46 -8.13 4.64 -14.06
N ASP A 47 -7.31 3.59 -14.06
CA ASP A 47 -7.19 2.68 -12.93
C ASP A 47 -5.79 2.81 -12.33
N VAL A 48 -5.73 2.97 -11.01
CA VAL A 48 -4.47 3.03 -10.27
C VAL A 48 -4.33 1.78 -9.42
N VAL A 49 -3.18 1.13 -9.48
CA VAL A 49 -2.81 0.06 -8.55
C VAL A 49 -1.59 0.52 -7.78
N VAL A 50 -1.64 0.36 -6.46
CA VAL A 50 -0.56 0.77 -5.55
C VAL A 50 -0.12 -0.38 -4.66
N GLU A 51 1.15 -0.38 -4.30
CA GLU A 51 1.71 -1.12 -3.18
C GLU A 51 1.86 -0.15 -2.00
N LEU A 52 1.39 -0.57 -0.83
CA LEU A 52 1.48 0.18 0.41
C LEU A 52 2.46 -0.50 1.36
N THR A 53 3.31 0.29 2.00
CA THR A 53 4.01 -0.17 3.20
C THR A 53 3.12 0.09 4.39
N VAL A 54 2.79 -0.95 5.14
CA VAL A 54 1.94 -0.89 6.34
C VAL A 54 2.82 -1.10 7.57
N GLY A 55 2.81 -0.13 8.49
CA GLY A 55 3.53 -0.19 9.76
C GLY A 55 2.88 -1.13 10.77
N GLY A 56 3.58 -1.39 11.87
CA GLY A 56 3.13 -2.29 12.94
C GLY A 56 1.83 -1.86 13.64
N GLU A 57 1.42 -0.61 13.49
CA GLU A 57 0.16 -0.05 13.96
C GLU A 57 -1.01 -0.25 12.98
N GLY A 58 -0.79 -0.94 11.85
CA GLY A 58 -1.81 -1.18 10.83
C GLY A 58 -2.12 0.05 9.96
N ARG A 59 -1.20 1.02 9.91
CA ARG A 59 -1.33 2.22 9.06
C ARG A 59 -0.39 2.17 7.87
N ALA A 60 -0.85 2.67 6.73
CA ALA A 60 0.03 2.88 5.58
C ALA A 60 1.00 4.03 5.88
N THR A 61 2.30 3.76 5.76
CA THR A 61 3.40 4.71 5.98
C THR A 61 4.07 5.13 4.67
N ALA A 62 3.95 4.32 3.63
CA ALA A 62 4.39 4.64 2.27
C ALA A 62 3.41 4.12 1.22
N CYS A 63 3.45 4.73 0.04
CA CYS A 63 2.67 4.31 -1.13
C CYS A 63 3.53 4.40 -2.38
N ASN A 64 3.54 3.31 -3.15
CA ASN A 64 4.21 3.20 -4.43
C ASN A 64 3.21 2.83 -5.51
N VAL A 65 3.22 3.54 -6.64
CA VAL A 65 2.33 3.25 -7.76
C VAL A 65 2.93 2.11 -8.59
N VAL A 66 2.23 0.99 -8.67
CA VAL A 66 2.66 -0.19 -9.45
C VAL A 66 1.97 -0.27 -10.82
N ARG A 67 0.79 0.38 -10.96
CA ARG A 67 0.15 0.65 -12.24
C ARG A 67 -0.44 2.04 -12.21
N SER A 68 0.06 2.90 -13.09
CA SER A 68 -0.44 4.26 -13.28
C SER A 68 -1.75 4.27 -14.06
N SER A 69 -2.60 5.25 -13.76
CA SER A 69 -3.77 5.60 -14.57
C SER A 69 -3.41 6.25 -15.92
N GLY A 70 -2.14 6.63 -16.12
CA GLY A 70 -1.69 7.50 -17.20
C GLY A 70 -1.71 8.99 -16.84
N TYR A 71 -2.27 9.36 -15.68
CA TYR A 71 -2.37 10.75 -15.21
C TYR A 71 -1.83 10.89 -13.79
N LYS A 72 -0.70 11.59 -13.64
CA LYS A 72 -0.02 11.75 -12.35
C LYS A 72 -0.93 12.25 -11.23
N VAL A 73 -1.86 13.16 -11.54
CA VAL A 73 -2.79 13.73 -10.56
C VAL A 73 -3.72 12.68 -9.93
N LEU A 74 -4.16 11.66 -10.69
CA LEU A 74 -4.99 10.56 -10.18
C LEU A 74 -4.15 9.58 -9.37
N ASP A 75 -2.91 9.35 -9.78
CA ASP A 75 -1.96 8.48 -9.08
C ASP A 75 -1.60 9.07 -7.70
N ASP A 76 -1.26 10.36 -7.67
CA ASP A 76 -0.93 11.11 -6.45
C ASP A 76 -2.12 11.17 -5.48
N ALA A 77 -3.34 11.39 -6.00
CA ALA A 77 -4.56 11.38 -5.21
C ALA A 77 -4.79 10.00 -4.57
N THR A 78 -4.57 8.93 -5.34
CA THR A 78 -4.67 7.55 -4.84
C THR A 78 -3.73 7.32 -3.67
N CYS A 79 -2.44 7.66 -3.81
CA CYS A 79 -1.49 7.50 -2.72
C CYS A 79 -1.83 8.36 -1.49
N THR A 80 -2.24 9.62 -1.71
CA THR A 80 -2.60 10.53 -0.62
C THR A 80 -3.76 9.97 0.21
N ILE A 81 -4.80 9.46 -0.44
CA ILE A 81 -5.98 8.90 0.23
C ILE A 81 -5.61 7.63 0.97
N MET A 82 -4.85 6.73 0.35
CA MET A 82 -4.41 5.48 1.00
C MET A 82 -3.62 5.74 2.28
N VAL A 83 -2.60 6.60 2.22
CA VAL A 83 -1.76 6.91 3.40
C VAL A 83 -2.59 7.56 4.53
N ARG A 84 -3.54 8.44 4.19
CA ARG A 84 -4.36 9.15 5.18
C ARG A 84 -5.47 8.27 5.78
N ARG A 85 -6.18 7.52 4.93
CA ARG A 85 -7.46 6.88 5.29
C ARG A 85 -7.37 5.37 5.46
N ALA A 86 -6.46 4.67 4.79
CA ALA A 86 -6.40 3.21 4.88
C ALA A 86 -6.00 2.74 6.28
N ARG A 87 -6.68 1.70 6.73
CA ARG A 87 -6.40 0.99 7.97
C ARG A 87 -6.35 -0.50 7.66
N PHE A 88 -5.40 -1.17 8.28
CA PHE A 88 -5.17 -2.59 8.15
C PHE A 88 -5.13 -3.19 9.54
N MET A 89 -5.36 -4.49 9.64
CA MET A 89 -5.01 -5.20 10.86
C MET A 89 -3.50 -5.04 11.10
N PRO A 90 -3.06 -4.69 12.33
CA PRO A 90 -1.65 -4.63 12.70
C PRO A 90 -0.89 -5.89 12.23
N PRO A 91 0.06 -5.75 11.29
CA PRO A 91 0.92 -6.85 10.91
C PRO A 91 1.82 -7.25 12.08
N VAL A 92 1.79 -8.54 12.45
CA VAL A 92 2.62 -9.11 13.51
C VAL A 92 3.43 -10.30 13.01
N ASP A 93 4.60 -10.53 13.60
CA ASP A 93 5.40 -11.74 13.35
C ASP A 93 4.84 -12.98 14.09
N ALA A 94 5.52 -14.11 13.95
CA ALA A 94 5.13 -15.37 14.60
C ALA A 94 5.16 -15.30 16.15
N GLN A 95 5.80 -14.28 16.72
CA GLN A 95 5.90 -14.02 18.15
C GLN A 95 4.93 -12.92 18.60
N GLY A 96 4.07 -12.41 17.71
CA GLY A 96 3.08 -11.37 18.00
C GLY A 96 3.66 -9.95 18.05
N ARG A 97 4.89 -9.73 17.56
CA ARG A 97 5.52 -8.40 17.56
C ARG A 97 5.12 -7.62 16.30
N PRO A 98 4.83 -6.31 16.40
CA PRO A 98 4.49 -5.50 15.24
C PRO A 98 5.64 -5.46 14.21
N VAL A 99 5.35 -5.71 12.94
CA VAL A 99 6.33 -5.70 11.84
C VAL A 99 5.80 -4.97 10.62
N ALA A 100 6.63 -4.22 9.91
CA ALA A 100 6.19 -3.60 8.66
C ALA A 100 5.94 -4.66 7.57
N THR A 101 4.94 -4.46 6.72
CA THR A 101 4.63 -5.34 5.59
C THR A 101 4.24 -4.57 4.33
N HIS A 102 4.19 -5.24 3.18
CA HIS A 102 3.78 -4.68 1.89
C HIS A 102 2.42 -5.25 1.47
N VAL A 103 1.52 -4.38 1.00
CA VAL A 103 0.17 -4.75 0.57
C VAL A 103 -0.13 -4.16 -0.79
N ILE A 104 -0.46 -5.00 -1.77
CA ILE A 104 -0.97 -4.56 -3.07
C ILE A 104 -2.48 -4.34 -2.94
N ALA A 105 -2.93 -3.11 -3.21
CA ALA A 105 -4.35 -2.77 -3.18
C ALA A 105 -5.07 -3.27 -4.45
N PRO A 106 -6.37 -3.61 -4.37
CA PRO A 106 -7.21 -3.75 -5.55
C PRO A 106 -7.18 -2.48 -6.43
N PRO A 107 -7.42 -2.58 -7.74
CA PRO A 107 -7.45 -1.41 -8.62
C PRO A 107 -8.47 -0.36 -8.17
N ILE A 108 -8.00 0.88 -8.02
CA ILE A 108 -8.84 2.05 -7.74
C ILE A 108 -9.27 2.66 -9.06
N ARG A 109 -10.58 2.68 -9.31
CA ARG A 109 -11.15 3.17 -10.57
C ARG A 109 -11.59 4.61 -10.44
N TRP A 110 -10.91 5.51 -11.13
CA TRP A 110 -11.33 6.89 -11.30
C TRP A 110 -12.25 6.97 -12.51
N ARG A 111 -13.55 7.19 -12.29
CA ARG A 111 -14.55 7.35 -13.35
C ARG A 111 -15.41 8.58 -13.12
N ILE A 112 -15.71 9.30 -14.19
CA ILE A 112 -16.64 10.42 -14.16
C ILE A 112 -17.96 9.87 -14.67
N SER A 113 -18.97 9.79 -13.80
CA SER A 113 -20.34 9.56 -14.26
C SER A 113 -20.73 10.74 -15.16
N GLY A 114 -21.20 10.42 -16.37
CA GLY A 114 -21.76 11.39 -17.30
C GLY A 114 -23.10 11.93 -16.82
#